data_AF-A0A816ZZ59-F1
#
_entry.id   AF-A0A816ZZ59-F1
#
_cell.length_a   1.000
_cell.length_b   1.000
_cell.length_c   1.000
_cell.angle_alpha   90.00
_cell.angle_beta   90.00
_cell.angle_gamma   90.00
#
_symmetry.space_group_name_H-M   'P 1'
#
loop_
_entity.id
_entity.type
_entity.pdbx_description
1 polymer ?
#
loop_
_entity_poly.entity_id
_entity_poly.type
_entity_poly.pdbx_seq_one_letter_code
_entity_poly.pdbx_strand_id
1 'polypeptide(L)'
;IYARTIEGHDRLFILVSGSVNKPVSMSKIKEIFGKIAYERRVRQIVDVSSYNVRIDDISECAAAVLTEPVEKHDRSIYEAGAEVLSNEQRAKIFNKVLGTSIMYEQQTIEDFYKTNISSGMNHSFAYDLIKLAFNGEGKKATLQLAVILNPPLRTFEEWLQDNIQLFQ
;
A
#
# COMPACT_ATOMS: atom_id res chain seq x y z
N ILE A 1 -12.22 20.76 14.33
CA ILE A 1 -12.43 20.85 12.86
C ILE A 1 -13.04 19.54 12.36
N TYR A 2 -12.31 18.41 12.41
CA TYR A 2 -12.76 17.11 11.87
C TYR A 2 -14.13 16.61 12.35
N ALA A 3 -14.46 16.74 13.64
CA ALA A 3 -15.76 16.28 14.15
C ALA A 3 -16.97 16.98 13.52
N ARG A 4 -16.85 18.28 13.16
CA ARG A 4 -17.91 19.00 12.46
C ARG A 4 -17.96 18.63 10.97
N THR A 5 -16.81 18.30 10.38
CA THR A 5 -16.71 17.87 8.97
C THR A 5 -17.33 16.49 8.75
N ILE A 6 -17.34 15.63 9.75
CA ILE A 6 -17.89 14.27 9.66
C ILE A 6 -19.40 14.23 9.97
N GLU A 7 -19.91 15.22 10.70
CA GLU A 7 -21.31 15.30 11.09
C GLU A 7 -22.26 15.40 9.88
N GLY A 8 -23.31 14.58 9.86
CA GLY A 8 -24.28 14.55 8.76
C GLY A 8 -23.91 13.68 7.56
N HIS A 9 -22.74 13.04 7.58
CA HIS A 9 -22.33 12.08 6.55
C HIS A 9 -22.63 10.63 6.97
N ASP A 10 -23.11 9.83 6.03
CA ASP A 10 -23.36 8.40 6.24
C ASP A 10 -22.13 7.51 6.04
N ARG A 11 -21.10 8.01 5.34
CA ARG A 11 -19.90 7.27 4.95
C ARG A 11 -18.65 8.09 5.25
N LEU A 12 -17.61 7.44 5.75
CA LEU A 12 -16.28 8.02 5.92
C LEU A 12 -15.25 7.17 5.18
N PHE A 13 -14.52 7.78 4.26
CA PHE A 13 -13.33 7.18 3.64
C PHE A 13 -12.07 7.68 4.33
N ILE A 14 -11.23 6.76 4.79
CA ILE A 14 -9.97 7.08 5.46
C ILE A 14 -8.82 6.51 4.62
N LEU A 15 -8.04 7.42 4.03
CA LEU A 15 -6.75 7.10 3.42
C LEU A 15 -5.65 7.67 4.30
N VAL A 16 -4.83 6.79 4.88
CA VAL A 16 -3.66 7.20 5.67
C VAL A 16 -2.40 6.78 4.92
N SER A 17 -1.63 7.76 4.47
CA SER A 17 -0.30 7.53 3.91
C SER A 17 0.76 8.04 4.88
N GLY A 18 1.72 7.18 5.23
CA GLY A 18 2.92 7.58 5.96
C GLY A 18 4.06 7.92 5.00
N SER A 19 4.97 8.80 5.42
CA SER A 19 6.25 9.02 4.72
C SER A 19 7.38 8.48 5.57
N VAL A 20 8.41 7.95 4.90
CA VAL A 20 9.69 7.52 5.48
C VAL A 20 10.31 8.61 6.36
N ASN A 21 10.16 9.87 5.96
CA ASN A 21 10.74 11.03 6.64
C ASN A 21 9.88 11.57 7.80
N LYS A 22 8.64 11.11 7.93
CA LYS A 22 7.68 11.51 8.98
C LYS A 22 6.84 10.29 9.37
N PRO A 23 7.38 9.38 10.18
CA PRO A 23 6.65 8.18 10.59
C PRO A 23 5.42 8.60 11.41
N VAL A 24 4.26 8.10 11.01
CA VAL A 24 3.00 8.30 11.71
C VAL A 24 2.42 6.95 12.11
N SER A 25 1.81 6.89 13.30
CA SER A 25 1.07 5.71 13.72
C SER A 25 -0.26 5.66 12.95
N MET A 26 -0.27 4.94 11.83
CA MET A 26 -1.46 4.80 10.98
C MET A 26 -2.63 4.18 11.76
N SER A 27 -2.35 3.19 12.62
CA SER A 27 -3.36 2.56 13.49
C SER A 27 -4.01 3.58 14.43
N LYS A 28 -3.22 4.43 15.08
CA LYS A 28 -3.73 5.45 16.01
C LYS A 28 -4.54 6.53 15.29
N ILE A 29 -4.13 6.91 14.08
CA ILE A 29 -4.90 7.84 13.24
C ILE A 29 -6.27 7.23 12.91
N LYS A 30 -6.29 5.98 12.44
CA LYS A 30 -7.53 5.27 12.09
C LYS A 30 -8.44 5.09 13.30
N GLU A 31 -7.90 4.78 14.48
CA GLU A 31 -8.65 4.67 15.73
C GLU A 31 -9.37 5.98 16.07
N ILE A 32 -8.65 7.12 16.03
CA ILE A 32 -9.22 8.43 16.34
C ILE A 32 -10.36 8.77 15.37
N PHE A 33 -10.13 8.63 14.07
CA PHE A 33 -11.15 8.95 13.07
C PHE A 33 -12.33 7.98 13.09
N GLY A 34 -12.07 6.69 13.32
CA GLY A 34 -13.11 5.69 13.49
C GLY A 34 -14.01 5.99 14.69
N LYS A 35 -13.43 6.37 15.83
CA LYS A 35 -14.20 6.77 17.02
C LYS A 35 -15.09 8.00 16.75
N ILE A 36 -14.52 9.04 16.14
CA ILE A 36 -15.27 10.27 15.79
C ILE A 36 -16.44 9.93 14.84
N ALA A 37 -16.19 9.08 13.84
CA ALA A 37 -17.21 8.66 12.88
C ALA A 37 -18.37 7.92 13.55
N TYR A 38 -18.07 6.97 14.43
CA TYR A 38 -19.10 6.25 15.18
C TYR A 38 -19.94 7.18 16.07
N GLU A 39 -19.29 8.11 16.79
CA GLU A 39 -19.99 9.11 17.62
C GLU A 39 -20.93 10.01 16.81
N ARG A 40 -20.68 10.16 15.49
CA ARG A 40 -21.47 10.97 14.57
C ARG A 40 -22.43 10.18 13.69
N ARG A 41 -22.66 8.90 14.03
CA ARG A 41 -23.60 8.00 13.34
C ARG A 41 -23.24 7.71 11.87
N VAL A 42 -21.97 7.83 11.51
CA VAL A 42 -21.48 7.30 10.23
C VAL A 42 -21.80 5.81 10.20
N ARG A 43 -22.47 5.37 9.13
CA ARG A 43 -22.91 3.98 8.95
C ARG A 43 -21.78 3.07 8.48
N GLN A 44 -20.83 3.63 7.74
CA GLN A 44 -19.72 2.89 7.15
C GLN A 44 -18.41 3.68 7.19
N ILE A 45 -17.35 3.01 7.64
CA ILE A 45 -15.98 3.48 7.53
C ILE A 45 -15.25 2.57 6.54
N VAL A 46 -14.73 3.17 5.47
CA VAL A 46 -13.89 2.49 4.49
C VAL A 46 -12.46 2.87 4.78
N ASP A 47 -11.68 1.91 5.24
CA ASP A 47 -10.27 2.07 5.54
C ASP A 47 -9.44 1.30 4.52
N VAL A 48 -8.61 2.03 3.77
CA VAL A 48 -7.63 1.42 2.87
C VAL A 48 -6.25 1.78 3.36
N SER A 49 -5.53 0.76 3.86
CA SER A 49 -4.10 0.84 4.09
C SER A 49 -3.40 -0.24 3.32
N SER A 50 -2.26 0.13 2.76
CA SER A 50 -1.41 -0.82 2.07
C SER A 50 0.05 -0.57 2.36
N TYR A 51 0.82 -1.66 2.26
CA TYR A 51 2.26 -1.63 2.06
C TYR A 51 2.50 -2.18 0.65
N ASN A 52 3.16 -1.41 -0.22
CA ASN A 52 3.51 -1.82 -1.59
C ASN A 52 2.34 -2.12 -2.55
N VAL A 53 1.24 -1.36 -2.50
CA VAL A 53 0.22 -1.36 -3.57
C VAL A 53 0.20 -0.05 -4.33
N ARG A 54 -0.17 -0.14 -5.61
CA ARG A 54 -0.30 1.03 -6.47
C ARG A 54 -1.41 1.95 -5.99
N ILE A 55 -1.21 3.24 -6.20
CA ILE A 55 -2.20 4.26 -5.87
C ILE A 55 -3.49 4.05 -6.67
N ASP A 56 -3.37 3.58 -7.92
CA ASP A 56 -4.52 3.34 -8.79
C ASP A 56 -5.46 2.26 -8.21
N ASP A 57 -4.92 1.11 -7.80
CA ASP A 57 -5.72 0.02 -7.23
C ASP A 57 -6.43 0.46 -5.93
N ILE A 58 -5.76 1.28 -5.11
CA ILE A 58 -6.36 1.88 -3.89
C ILE A 58 -7.50 2.82 -4.26
N SER A 59 -7.32 3.61 -5.32
CA SER A 59 -8.27 4.63 -5.74
C SER A 59 -9.51 4.01 -6.40
N GLU A 60 -9.32 2.99 -7.23
CA GLU A 60 -10.41 2.23 -7.84
C GLU A 60 -11.19 1.46 -6.78
N CYS A 61 -10.51 0.86 -5.79
CA CYS A 61 -11.20 0.16 -4.69
C CYS A 61 -12.03 1.15 -3.87
N ALA A 62 -11.47 2.31 -3.56
CA ALA A 62 -12.19 3.36 -2.86
C ALA A 62 -13.42 3.82 -3.65
N ALA A 63 -13.27 4.04 -4.96
CA ALA A 63 -14.36 4.46 -5.83
C ALA A 63 -15.48 3.42 -5.93
N ALA A 64 -15.12 2.14 -6.13
CA ALA A 64 -16.09 1.04 -6.18
C ALA A 64 -16.87 0.96 -4.86
N VAL A 65 -16.16 0.90 -3.72
CA VAL A 65 -16.81 0.82 -2.41
C VAL A 65 -17.72 2.02 -2.17
N LEU A 66 -17.27 3.25 -2.47
CA LEU A 66 -18.04 4.47 -2.22
C LEU A 66 -19.25 4.68 -3.13
N THR A 67 -19.29 4.04 -4.30
CA THR A 67 -20.40 4.19 -5.27
C THR A 67 -21.43 3.06 -5.18
N GLU A 68 -21.05 1.91 -4.63
CA GLU A 68 -21.94 0.78 -4.43
C GLU A 68 -22.81 0.90 -3.15
N PRO A 69 -23.90 0.12 -3.02
CA PRO A 69 -24.78 0.15 -1.85
C PRO A 69 -24.03 -0.05 -0.53
N VAL A 70 -24.36 0.75 0.48
CA VAL A 70 -23.70 0.70 1.80
C VAL A 70 -23.78 -0.71 2.39
N GLU A 71 -24.91 -1.39 2.21
CA GLU A 71 -25.19 -2.74 2.72
C GLU A 71 -24.30 -3.81 2.11
N LYS A 72 -23.76 -3.59 0.89
CA LYS A 72 -22.83 -4.53 0.22
C LYS A 72 -21.47 -4.56 0.89
N HIS A 73 -21.02 -3.42 1.40
CA HIS A 73 -19.68 -3.25 1.99
C HIS A 73 -19.70 -3.18 3.51
N ASP A 74 -20.80 -2.72 4.10
CA ASP A 74 -21.04 -2.56 5.54
C ASP A 74 -19.79 -2.06 6.30
N ARG A 75 -19.24 -2.86 7.22
CA ARG A 75 -18.04 -2.53 8.01
C ARG A 75 -16.81 -3.33 7.58
N SER A 76 -16.74 -3.68 6.30
CA SER A 76 -15.66 -4.50 5.75
C SER A 76 -14.33 -3.75 5.71
N ILE A 77 -13.25 -4.47 5.95
CA ILE A 77 -11.88 -3.99 5.78
C ILE A 77 -11.35 -4.56 4.46
N TYR A 78 -10.81 -3.69 3.62
CA TYR A 78 -10.21 -4.06 2.33
C TYR A 78 -8.70 -3.96 2.44
N GLU A 79 -8.07 -5.11 2.66
CA GLU A 79 -6.64 -5.22 2.46
C GLU A 79 -6.35 -5.02 0.97
N ALA A 80 -5.31 -4.25 0.65
CA ALA A 80 -4.82 -4.14 -0.71
C ALA A 80 -3.40 -4.68 -0.71
N GLY A 81 -3.23 -5.87 -1.27
CA GLY A 81 -1.97 -6.55 -1.51
C GLY A 81 -1.92 -6.98 -2.96
N ALA A 82 -0.98 -6.42 -3.72
CA ALA A 82 -0.79 -6.76 -5.12
C ALA A 82 -0.04 -8.10 -5.28
N GLU A 83 0.41 -8.36 -6.50
CA GLU A 83 1.28 -9.48 -6.86
C GLU A 83 2.47 -9.60 -5.90
N VAL A 84 2.67 -10.79 -5.34
CA VAL A 84 3.77 -11.08 -4.42
C VAL A 84 4.97 -11.55 -5.25
N LEU A 85 5.95 -10.67 -5.40
CA LEU A 85 7.19 -10.96 -6.12
C LEU A 85 8.40 -10.83 -5.20
N SER A 86 9.29 -11.82 -5.25
CA SER A 86 10.64 -11.69 -4.71
C SER A 86 11.44 -10.66 -5.53
N ASN A 87 12.52 -10.13 -4.95
CA ASN A 87 13.40 -9.21 -5.66
C ASN A 87 14.07 -9.88 -6.89
N GLU A 88 14.33 -11.19 -6.83
CA GLU A 88 14.81 -11.95 -7.98
C GLU A 88 13.77 -12.02 -9.12
N GLN A 89 12.49 -12.26 -8.77
CA GLN A 89 11.41 -12.25 -9.76
C GLN A 89 11.22 -10.86 -10.38
N ARG A 90 11.28 -9.80 -9.56
CA ARG A 90 11.26 -8.41 -10.06
C ARG A 90 12.41 -8.15 -11.04
N ALA A 91 13.63 -8.58 -10.71
CA ALA A 91 14.79 -8.42 -11.60
C ALA A 91 14.60 -9.17 -12.93
N LYS A 92 14.03 -10.39 -12.92
CA LYS A 92 13.68 -11.13 -14.15
C LYS A 92 12.66 -10.36 -15.01
N ILE A 93 11.65 -9.75 -14.39
CA ILE A 93 10.66 -8.91 -15.09
C ILE A 93 11.34 -7.68 -15.69
N PHE A 94 12.23 -7.00 -14.95
CA PHE A 94 13.02 -5.90 -15.50
C PHE A 94 13.85 -6.32 -16.71
N ASN A 95 14.56 -7.46 -16.64
CA ASN A 95 15.35 -7.96 -17.77
C ASN A 95 14.50 -8.19 -19.01
N LYS A 96 13.32 -8.78 -18.81
CA LYS A 96 12.35 -9.05 -19.88
C LYS A 96 11.85 -7.76 -20.52
N VAL A 97 11.44 -6.77 -19.72
CA VAL A 97 10.80 -5.54 -20.23
C VAL A 97 11.82 -4.54 -20.78
N LEU A 98 12.97 -4.36 -20.12
CA LEU A 98 14.01 -3.41 -20.55
C LEU A 98 14.94 -3.97 -21.63
N GLY A 99 14.88 -5.28 -21.91
CA GLY A 99 15.80 -5.94 -22.84
C GLY A 99 17.27 -5.86 -22.44
N THR A 100 17.55 -5.56 -21.16
CA THR A 100 18.90 -5.34 -20.62
C THR A 100 19.19 -6.37 -19.54
N SER A 101 20.42 -6.90 -19.50
CA SER A 101 20.80 -7.88 -18.47
C SER A 101 21.12 -7.20 -17.14
N ILE A 102 20.15 -7.18 -16.23
CA ILE A 102 20.31 -6.81 -14.82
C ILE A 102 20.61 -8.07 -14.02
N MET A 103 21.78 -8.09 -13.37
CA MET A 103 22.08 -9.12 -12.39
C MET A 103 21.44 -8.76 -11.06
N TYR A 104 20.71 -9.72 -10.49
CA TYR A 104 20.22 -9.60 -9.11
C TYR A 104 21.29 -10.14 -8.15
N GLU A 105 21.69 -9.31 -7.19
CA GLU A 105 22.51 -9.70 -6.07
C GLU A 105 21.81 -9.28 -4.78
N GLN A 106 21.59 -10.24 -3.86
CA GLN A 106 21.03 -9.92 -2.56
C GLN A 106 22.14 -9.37 -1.66
N GLN A 107 22.00 -8.10 -1.25
CA GLN A 107 22.91 -7.49 -0.28
C GLN A 107 22.87 -8.21 1.06
N THR A 108 23.98 -8.17 1.80
CA THR A 108 23.99 -8.60 3.20
C THR A 108 23.17 -7.65 4.07
N ILE A 109 22.69 -8.12 5.22
CA ILE A 109 21.96 -7.27 6.19
C ILE A 109 22.82 -6.08 6.62
N GLU A 110 24.12 -6.31 6.83
CA GLU A 110 25.07 -5.28 7.25
C GLU A 110 25.26 -4.20 6.17
N ASP A 111 25.45 -4.60 4.92
CA ASP A 111 25.62 -3.65 3.81
C ASP A 111 24.34 -2.89 3.52
N PHE A 112 23.18 -3.56 3.60
CA PHE A 112 21.88 -2.92 3.49
C PHE A 112 21.70 -1.83 4.55
N TYR A 113 22.00 -2.15 5.81
CA TYR A 113 21.92 -1.19 6.91
C TYR A 113 22.89 -0.02 6.70
N LYS A 114 24.17 -0.29 6.42
CA LYS A 114 25.19 0.75 6.20
C LYS A 114 24.81 1.69 5.06
N THR A 115 24.29 1.15 3.95
CA THR A 115 23.86 1.92 2.78
C THR A 115 22.70 2.86 3.12
N ASN A 116 21.73 2.39 3.91
CA ASN A 116 20.61 3.24 4.33
C ASN A 116 21.06 4.35 5.28
N ILE A 117 21.92 4.04 6.26
CA ILE A 117 22.50 5.05 7.17
C ILE A 117 23.32 6.09 6.41
N SER A 118 24.19 5.66 5.48
CA SER A 118 25.02 6.59 4.70
C SER A 118 24.20 7.50 3.78
N SER A 119 23.00 7.05 3.38
CA SER A 119 22.02 7.85 2.64
C SER A 119 21.24 8.85 3.50
N GLY A 120 21.55 8.96 4.80
CA GLY A 120 20.93 9.90 5.74
C GLY A 120 19.69 9.35 6.45
N MET A 121 19.36 8.06 6.30
CA MET A 121 18.25 7.44 7.01
C MET A 121 18.57 7.36 8.51
N ASN A 122 17.57 7.64 9.36
CA ASN A 122 17.74 7.50 10.80
C ASN A 122 17.94 6.02 11.18
N HIS A 123 18.78 5.77 12.19
CA HIS A 123 19.05 4.45 12.75
C HIS A 123 17.80 3.61 13.02
N SER A 124 16.81 4.15 13.75
CA SER A 124 15.64 3.35 14.14
C SER A 124 14.88 2.85 12.93
N PHE A 125 14.75 3.70 11.91
CA PHE A 125 14.07 3.35 10.69
C PHE A 125 14.87 2.36 9.84
N ALA A 126 16.18 2.57 9.68
CA ALA A 126 17.05 1.65 8.96
C ALA A 126 17.08 0.26 9.60
N TYR A 127 17.05 0.19 10.94
CA TYR A 127 16.97 -1.06 11.69
C TYR A 127 15.64 -1.79 11.45
N ASP A 128 14.50 -1.10 11.57
CA ASP A 128 13.19 -1.70 11.33
C ASP A 128 13.00 -2.15 9.87
N LEU A 129 13.59 -1.41 8.92
CA LEU A 129 13.50 -1.72 7.50
C LEU A 129 14.18 -3.05 7.14
N ILE A 130 15.19 -3.50 7.91
CA ILE A 130 15.82 -4.83 7.72
C ILE A 130 14.75 -5.92 7.81
N LYS A 131 13.85 -5.83 8.79
CA LYS A 131 12.79 -6.82 8.99
C LYS A 131 11.88 -6.91 7.77
N LEU A 132 11.51 -5.75 7.20
CA LEU A 132 10.70 -5.68 5.99
C LEU A 132 11.44 -6.23 4.77
N ALA A 133 12.68 -5.82 4.56
CA ALA A 133 13.48 -6.16 3.39
C ALA A 133 13.88 -7.65 3.34
N PHE A 134 14.15 -8.27 4.49
CA PHE A 134 14.70 -9.63 4.56
C PHE A 134 13.70 -10.70 5.01
N ASN A 135 12.74 -10.39 5.89
CA ASN A 135 11.74 -11.37 6.30
C ASN A 135 10.53 -11.42 5.35
N GLY A 136 10.43 -10.42 4.46
CA GLY A 136 9.39 -10.31 3.45
C GLY A 136 7.98 -10.28 4.06
N GLU A 137 7.81 -9.48 5.10
CA GLU A 137 6.49 -9.10 5.58
C GLU A 137 5.80 -8.30 4.44
N GLY A 138 4.69 -8.83 3.91
CA GLY A 138 4.06 -8.38 2.65
C GLY A 138 3.70 -9.50 1.64
N LYS A 139 3.95 -10.77 2.00
CA LYS A 139 3.82 -11.96 1.12
C LYS A 139 2.39 -12.48 0.85
N LYS A 140 1.34 -11.70 1.09
CA LYS A 140 -0.02 -12.17 0.76
C LYS A 140 -0.63 -11.28 -0.32
N ALA A 141 -0.78 -11.87 -1.50
CA ALA A 141 -1.62 -11.29 -2.54
C ALA A 141 -3.04 -11.24 -1.99
N THR A 142 -3.67 -10.08 -2.08
CA THR A 142 -5.05 -9.89 -1.68
C THR A 142 -5.95 -10.20 -2.87
N LEU A 143 -6.20 -11.49 -3.09
CA LEU A 143 -7.06 -11.95 -4.19
C LEU A 143 -8.49 -11.41 -4.06
N GLN A 144 -8.95 -11.13 -2.84
CA GLN A 144 -10.29 -10.57 -2.62
C GLN A 144 -10.48 -9.16 -3.23
N LEU A 145 -9.40 -8.39 -3.47
CA LEU A 145 -9.53 -7.08 -4.10
C LEU A 145 -9.98 -7.19 -5.57
N ALA A 146 -9.60 -8.27 -6.26
CA ALA A 146 -10.03 -8.51 -7.64
C ALA A 146 -11.55 -8.72 -7.77
N VAL A 147 -12.24 -9.13 -6.69
CA VAL A 147 -13.71 -9.25 -6.65
C VAL A 147 -14.38 -7.88 -6.68
N ILE A 148 -13.71 -6.84 -6.18
CA ILE A 148 -14.23 -5.47 -6.12
C ILE A 148 -13.91 -4.72 -7.41
N LEU A 149 -12.69 -4.92 -7.95
CA LEU A 149 -12.17 -4.10 -9.04
C LEU A 149 -12.60 -4.54 -10.44
N ASN A 150 -12.85 -5.83 -10.68
CA ASN A 150 -13.30 -6.42 -11.96
C ASN A 150 -13.13 -5.51 -13.19
N PRO A 151 -11.94 -5.37 -13.80
CA PRO A 151 -11.00 -6.44 -14.22
C PRO A 151 -9.92 -6.86 -13.18
N PRO A 152 -9.09 -7.89 -13.46
CA PRO A 152 -8.00 -8.31 -12.57
C PRO A 152 -7.00 -7.18 -12.30
N LEU A 153 -6.40 -7.21 -11.10
CA LEU A 153 -5.31 -6.31 -10.73
C LEU A 153 -4.19 -6.40 -11.77
N ARG A 154 -3.78 -5.24 -12.28
CA ARG A 154 -2.63 -5.11 -13.17
C ARG A 154 -1.39 -5.76 -12.53
N THR A 155 -0.51 -6.34 -13.33
CA THR A 155 0.74 -6.98 -12.87
C THR A 155 1.88 -5.97 -12.73
N PHE A 156 2.97 -6.37 -12.08
CA PHE A 156 4.18 -5.53 -12.06
C PHE A 156 4.79 -5.37 -13.46
N GLU A 157 4.72 -6.41 -14.29
CA GLU A 157 5.21 -6.37 -15.68
C GLU A 157 4.45 -5.34 -16.52
N GLU A 158 3.11 -5.39 -16.49
CA GLU A 158 2.29 -4.42 -17.20
C GLU A 158 2.60 -2.99 -16.73
N TRP A 159 2.73 -2.76 -15.42
CA TRP A 159 3.09 -1.43 -14.91
C TRP A 159 4.44 -0.96 -15.46
N LEU A 160 5.45 -1.84 -15.48
CA LEU A 160 6.77 -1.51 -15.99
C LEU A 160 6.76 -1.20 -17.49
N GLN A 161 5.93 -1.89 -18.27
CA GLN A 161 5.77 -1.63 -19.71
C GLN A 161 5.25 -0.20 -19.97
N ASP A 162 4.26 0.26 -19.21
CA ASP A 162 3.73 1.64 -19.34
C ASP A 162 4.67 2.73 -18.82
N ASN A 163 5.65 2.36 -18.00
CA ASN A 163 6.54 3.28 -17.31
C ASN A 163 8.01 3.10 -17.71
N ILE A 164 8.27 2.45 -18.84
CA ILE A 164 9.62 2.10 -19.31
C ILE A 164 10.54 3.33 -19.41
N GLN A 165 9.99 4.48 -19.77
CA GLN A 165 10.66 5.77 -19.88
C GLN A 165 11.28 6.29 -18.57
N LEU A 166 10.87 5.77 -17.40
CA LEU A 166 11.47 6.12 -16.11
C LEU A 166 12.81 5.42 -15.87
N PHE A 167 13.17 4.46 -16.72
CA PHE A 167 14.33 3.58 -16.57
C PHE A 167 15.27 3.62 -17.79
N GLN A 168 15.07 4.57 -18.71
CA GLN A 168 15.89 4.82 -19.89
C GLN A 168 16.84 6.00 -19.68
#